data_AF-E2ABA6-F1
#
_entry.id   AF-E2ABA6-F1
#
_cell.length_a   1.000
_cell.length_b   1.000
_cell.length_c   1.000
_cell.angle_alpha   90.00
_cell.angle_beta   90.00
_cell.angle_gamma   90.00
#
_symmetry.space_group_name_H-M   'P 1'
#
loop_
_entity.id
_entity.type
_entity.pdbx_description
1 polymer ?
#
loop_
_entity_poly.entity_id
_entity_poly.type
_entity_poly.pdbx_seq_one_letter_code
_entity_poly.pdbx_strand_id
1 'polypeptide(L)'
;MGRRKRNSKKFSGVNQKICESKILEKLNSDEEEETKKKEEDFSTLENAIDVYQRLKLPLVHSMQHQSDDSDEEEDTVVLNFWPRFVFVSNLCLICMERSEEICESCGMVSYCTVKHKKQGWLKHRELCEVLTEVCTNGGGLSFLPNLTADDYRVYRLKLIEIVECRLKRLLEPWEKEILLYPRVCCSCRYFSKALKYCPTCEIELFCKDHDDKHKEWCQDFQVFRRVLFMQHRNGHVDPEIPDTFQNSPLHLPNNFDLLMAQLYNRSTYYCSMDCYTYCSLSHISTIPLTTLYSMQISCQDWKNIDTFVVHVIGAEFQFECINLHVWEKFFLHFLPNLKHLKLIFIGPELRLPAVPLNLLTAVKICSACKSFGRCVNVSFHPGKFYHNFCRSKQFIKPHLVCLFNPGLYRETGFEGRDTWPETIREFCKTQVPVCVTSYTKHEIPREMIRIKSIIDVETILEPEKNPFASIKPDRNFVSDDAVPLIYKNYYLAIIRGKS
;
A
#
# COMPACT_ATOMS: atom_id res chain seq x y z
N MET A 1 20.32 77.82 -9.32
CA MET A 1 19.06 78.41 -9.81
C MET A 1 19.07 78.43 -11.34
N GLY A 2 18.10 77.76 -11.96
CA GLY A 2 17.57 77.95 -13.33
C GLY A 2 18.53 78.06 -14.53
N ARG A 3 18.39 77.14 -15.49
CA ARG A 3 18.16 77.49 -16.91
C ARG A 3 17.51 76.32 -17.68
N ARG A 4 16.71 76.71 -18.68
CA ARG A 4 15.51 76.05 -19.23
C ARG A 4 15.75 75.03 -20.35
N LYS A 5 14.88 74.01 -20.36
CA LYS A 5 14.14 73.31 -21.43
C LYS A 5 14.54 73.52 -22.91
N ARG A 6 14.63 72.38 -23.63
CA ARG A 6 14.02 72.18 -24.97
C ARG A 6 13.56 70.73 -25.18
N ASN A 7 12.47 70.62 -25.94
CA ASN A 7 11.52 69.53 -26.22
C ASN A 7 12.05 68.14 -26.64
N SER A 8 11.23 67.10 -26.41
CA SER A 8 10.97 66.05 -27.40
C SER A 8 9.51 65.56 -27.36
N LYS A 9 9.01 65.18 -28.54
CA LYS A 9 7.61 64.87 -28.89
C LYS A 9 7.20 63.43 -28.51
N LYS A 10 5.88 63.26 -28.33
CA LYS A 10 5.09 62.02 -28.31
C LYS A 10 5.30 61.15 -29.56
N PHE A 11 5.26 59.83 -29.35
CA PHE A 11 4.47 58.74 -29.99
C PHE A 11 5.10 57.43 -29.45
N SER A 12 4.42 56.35 -29.06
CA SER A 12 3.06 55.85 -29.23
C SER A 12 2.87 54.69 -28.23
N GLY A 13 1.85 54.78 -27.37
CA GLY A 13 1.41 53.66 -26.54
C GLY A 13 0.42 52.80 -27.30
N VAL A 14 0.78 51.54 -27.59
CA VAL A 14 -0.14 50.48 -28.02
C VAL A 14 0.31 49.09 -27.51
N ASN A 15 1.61 48.86 -27.27
CA ASN A 15 2.10 47.51 -26.93
C ASN A 15 2.08 47.13 -25.43
N GLN A 16 1.86 48.07 -24.50
CA GLN A 16 1.90 47.76 -23.06
C GLN A 16 0.54 47.26 -22.52
N LYS A 17 -0.58 47.73 -23.09
CA LYS A 17 -1.93 47.30 -22.69
C LYS A 17 -2.30 45.88 -23.13
N ILE A 18 -1.70 45.38 -24.22
CA ILE A 18 -1.97 44.03 -24.77
C ILE A 18 -1.24 42.94 -23.96
N CYS A 19 -0.13 43.29 -23.30
CA CYS A 19 0.62 42.34 -22.48
C CYS A 19 0.02 42.23 -21.07
N GLU A 20 -0.43 43.34 -20.48
CA GLU A 20 -1.15 43.36 -19.20
C GLU A 20 -2.53 42.68 -19.29
N SER A 21 -3.27 42.86 -20.40
CA SER A 21 -4.56 42.18 -20.58
C SER A 21 -4.41 40.67 -20.72
N LYS A 22 -3.37 40.18 -21.42
CA LYS A 22 -3.10 38.75 -21.57
C LYS A 22 -2.61 38.08 -20.29
N ILE A 23 -1.91 38.81 -19.42
CA ILE A 23 -1.49 38.29 -18.11
C ILE A 23 -2.69 38.25 -17.16
N LEU A 24 -3.57 39.26 -17.20
CA LEU A 24 -4.78 39.30 -16.38
C LEU A 24 -5.82 38.26 -16.84
N GLU A 25 -5.96 38.04 -18.15
CA GLU A 25 -6.82 36.96 -18.70
C GLU A 25 -6.30 35.58 -18.33
N LYS A 26 -4.97 35.39 -18.26
CA LYS A 26 -4.35 34.10 -17.89
C LYS A 26 -4.43 33.84 -16.38
N LEU A 27 -4.25 34.88 -15.56
CA LEU A 27 -4.47 34.79 -14.11
C LEU A 27 -5.95 34.55 -13.78
N ASN A 28 -6.87 35.23 -14.47
CA ASN A 28 -8.30 34.99 -14.31
C ASN A 28 -8.73 33.61 -14.83
N SER A 29 -8.11 33.07 -15.90
CA SER A 29 -8.40 31.72 -16.36
C SER A 29 -7.89 30.65 -15.39
N ASP A 30 -6.71 30.86 -14.80
CA ASP A 30 -6.12 29.95 -13.82
C ASP A 30 -6.90 30.01 -12.49
N GLU A 31 -7.38 31.19 -12.07
CA GLU A 31 -8.26 31.36 -10.90
C GLU A 31 -9.68 30.80 -11.15
N GLU A 32 -10.26 30.96 -12.35
CA GLU A 32 -11.54 30.34 -12.71
C GLU A 32 -11.45 28.81 -12.82
N GLU A 33 -10.34 28.26 -13.35
CA GLU A 33 -10.07 26.81 -13.34
C GLU A 33 -9.90 26.30 -11.90
N GLU A 34 -9.15 27.01 -11.04
CA GLU A 34 -9.02 26.63 -9.63
C GLU A 34 -10.34 26.69 -8.86
N THR A 35 -11.19 27.67 -9.17
CA THR A 35 -12.49 27.84 -8.49
C THR A 35 -13.49 26.79 -8.94
N LYS A 36 -13.56 26.48 -10.25
CA LYS A 36 -14.37 25.38 -10.79
C LYS A 36 -13.89 24.02 -10.28
N LYS A 37 -12.57 23.81 -10.22
CA LYS A 37 -11.98 22.59 -9.68
C LYS A 37 -12.29 22.43 -8.19
N LYS A 38 -12.28 23.50 -7.40
CA LYS A 38 -12.71 23.49 -6.00
C LYS A 38 -14.21 23.19 -5.83
N GLU A 39 -15.08 23.72 -6.69
CA GLU A 39 -16.53 23.43 -6.66
C GLU A 39 -16.86 22.00 -7.12
N GLU A 40 -16.18 21.49 -8.16
CA GLU A 40 -16.25 20.09 -8.59
C GLU A 40 -15.68 19.15 -7.52
N ASP A 41 -14.56 19.48 -6.88
CA ASP A 41 -13.97 18.71 -5.78
C ASP A 41 -14.92 18.68 -4.57
N PHE A 42 -15.60 19.79 -4.23
CA PHE A 42 -16.58 19.84 -3.13
C PHE A 42 -17.84 19.02 -3.41
N SER A 43 -18.42 19.11 -4.62
CA SER A 43 -19.58 18.30 -4.99
C SER A 43 -19.24 16.81 -5.13
N THR A 44 -18.00 16.48 -5.51
CA THR A 44 -17.50 15.10 -5.59
C THR A 44 -17.19 14.53 -4.20
N LEU A 45 -16.82 15.36 -3.22
CA LEU A 45 -16.62 14.94 -1.83
C LEU A 45 -17.91 14.46 -1.16
N GLU A 46 -19.06 15.09 -1.46
CA GLU A 46 -20.38 14.59 -1.03
C GLU A 46 -20.77 13.24 -1.69
N ASN A 47 -20.07 12.87 -2.77
CA ASN A 47 -20.35 11.67 -3.57
C ASN A 47 -19.41 10.48 -3.29
N ALA A 48 -18.33 10.69 -2.53
CA ALA A 48 -17.40 9.63 -2.18
C ALA A 48 -17.96 8.73 -1.07
N ILE A 49 -17.72 7.42 -1.18
CA ILE A 49 -18.11 6.43 -0.17
C ILE A 49 -16.83 5.78 0.35
N ASP A 50 -16.49 6.10 1.58
CA ASP A 50 -15.27 5.62 2.23
C ASP A 50 -15.37 4.14 2.63
N VAL A 51 -14.27 3.59 3.12
CA VAL A 51 -14.19 2.19 3.56
C VAL A 51 -15.09 1.88 4.76
N TYR A 52 -15.30 2.84 5.66
CA TYR A 52 -16.05 2.64 6.91
C TYR A 52 -17.55 2.53 6.64
N GLN A 53 -18.06 3.32 5.71
CA GLN A 53 -19.45 3.25 5.24
C GLN A 53 -19.78 1.90 4.59
N ARG A 54 -18.76 1.18 4.09
CA ARG A 54 -18.89 -0.13 3.41
C ARG A 54 -18.85 -1.34 4.35
N LEU A 55 -18.62 -1.15 5.65
CA LEU A 55 -18.45 -2.26 6.63
C LEU A 55 -19.63 -3.23 6.68
N LYS A 56 -20.85 -2.73 6.44
CA LYS A 56 -22.10 -3.52 6.53
C LYS A 56 -22.55 -4.11 5.20
N LEU A 57 -21.91 -3.76 4.09
CA LEU A 57 -22.31 -4.24 2.76
C LEU A 57 -21.92 -5.71 2.58
N PRO A 58 -22.78 -6.53 1.91
CA PRO A 58 -22.46 -7.91 1.54
C PRO A 58 -21.45 -7.94 0.40
N LEU A 59 -20.76 -9.07 0.21
CA LEU A 59 -19.77 -9.22 -0.86
C LEU A 59 -20.41 -8.90 -2.21
N VAL A 60 -19.78 -8.01 -2.97
CA VAL A 60 -20.18 -7.77 -4.36
C VAL A 60 -19.49 -8.80 -5.27
N HIS A 61 -20.21 -9.30 -6.27
CA HIS A 61 -19.62 -10.12 -7.32
C HIS A 61 -19.35 -9.26 -8.55
N SER A 62 -18.21 -9.49 -9.20
CA SER A 62 -17.91 -8.87 -10.50
C SER A 62 -18.98 -9.26 -11.53
N MET A 63 -19.37 -8.30 -12.35
CA MET A 63 -20.31 -8.46 -13.46
C MET A 63 -19.65 -8.99 -14.75
N GLN A 64 -18.32 -9.12 -14.79
CA GLN A 64 -17.57 -9.44 -16.01
C GLN A 64 -17.61 -10.90 -16.46
N HIS A 65 -18.29 -11.81 -15.74
CA HIS A 65 -18.50 -13.19 -16.23
C HIS A 65 -19.54 -13.32 -17.36
N GLN A 66 -20.01 -12.22 -17.98
CA GLN A 66 -21.07 -12.27 -19.01
C GLN A 66 -20.73 -11.65 -20.37
N SER A 67 -19.50 -11.22 -20.63
CA SER A 67 -19.14 -10.66 -21.96
C SER A 67 -17.68 -10.88 -22.34
N ASP A 68 -17.30 -12.13 -22.59
CA ASP A 68 -16.11 -12.45 -23.39
C ASP A 68 -16.56 -12.74 -24.83
N ASP A 69 -16.77 -11.68 -25.62
CA ASP A 69 -16.78 -11.73 -27.09
C ASP A 69 -15.57 -10.90 -27.58
N SER A 70 -14.38 -11.49 -27.57
CA SER A 70 -13.28 -11.08 -28.48
C SER A 70 -12.25 -12.20 -28.64
N ASP A 71 -12.24 -12.80 -29.83
CA ASP A 71 -11.47 -13.96 -30.30
C ASP A 71 -9.96 -13.72 -30.48
N GLU A 72 -9.23 -13.32 -29.44
CA GLU A 72 -7.77 -13.49 -29.43
C GLU A 72 -7.34 -14.15 -28.11
N GLU A 73 -7.16 -15.48 -28.14
CA GLU A 73 -6.52 -16.25 -27.07
C GLU A 73 -5.03 -15.85 -26.95
N GLU A 74 -4.78 -14.69 -26.35
CA GLU A 74 -3.44 -14.32 -25.92
C GLU A 74 -3.13 -15.16 -24.66
N ASP A 75 -2.11 -16.02 -24.73
CA ASP A 75 -1.67 -16.87 -23.61
C ASP A 75 -1.39 -16.01 -22.37
N THR A 76 -2.35 -15.94 -21.46
CA THR A 76 -2.25 -15.15 -20.23
C THR A 76 -2.21 -16.09 -19.03
N VAL A 77 -1.33 -15.78 -18.08
CA VAL A 77 -1.18 -16.58 -16.86
C VAL A 77 -2.07 -15.98 -15.78
N VAL A 78 -3.15 -16.68 -15.45
CA VAL A 78 -3.97 -16.36 -14.29
C VAL A 78 -3.35 -17.03 -13.06
N LEU A 79 -2.76 -16.23 -12.18
CA LEU A 79 -2.22 -16.71 -10.91
C LEU A 79 -3.34 -16.82 -9.88
N ASN A 80 -3.93 -18.00 -9.76
CA ASN A 80 -4.91 -18.28 -8.72
C ASN A 80 -4.18 -18.46 -7.37
N PHE A 81 -4.33 -17.50 -6.46
CA PHE A 81 -3.86 -17.63 -5.10
C PHE A 81 -5.03 -17.62 -4.12
N TRP A 82 -4.92 -18.45 -3.09
CA TRP A 82 -5.86 -18.44 -1.98
C TRP A 82 -5.25 -17.66 -0.81
N PRO A 83 -5.95 -16.65 -0.29
CA PRO A 83 -5.42 -15.89 0.83
C PRO A 83 -5.22 -16.80 2.03
N ARG A 84 -4.07 -16.67 2.70
CA ARG A 84 -3.79 -17.45 3.90
C ARG A 84 -4.78 -17.12 5.03
N PHE A 85 -4.95 -18.06 5.94
CA PHE A 85 -5.58 -17.79 7.23
C PHE A 85 -4.71 -16.84 8.08
N VAL A 86 -5.35 -15.88 8.75
CA VAL A 86 -4.70 -14.87 9.62
C VAL A 86 -5.31 -14.97 11.01
N PHE A 87 -4.58 -15.52 11.97
CA PHE A 87 -5.08 -15.74 13.32
C PHE A 87 -5.34 -14.42 14.06
N VAL A 88 -6.49 -14.29 14.73
CA VAL A 88 -6.81 -13.19 15.66
C VAL A 88 -7.28 -13.78 16.98
N SER A 89 -6.69 -13.33 18.08
CA SER A 89 -6.88 -13.94 19.41
C SER A 89 -8.32 -13.96 19.91
N ASN A 90 -9.12 -12.96 19.53
CA ASN A 90 -10.54 -12.87 19.93
C ASN A 90 -11.55 -13.35 18.86
N LEU A 91 -11.09 -13.87 17.73
CA LEU A 91 -11.95 -14.45 16.70
C LEU A 91 -11.89 -15.98 16.74
N CYS A 92 -12.93 -16.62 16.19
CA CYS A 92 -12.97 -18.07 16.10
C CYS A 92 -11.88 -18.60 15.16
N LEU A 93 -11.03 -19.49 15.66
CA LEU A 93 -9.95 -20.14 14.88
C LEU A 93 -10.46 -20.91 13.64
N ILE A 94 -11.75 -21.25 13.59
CA ILE A 94 -12.33 -22.05 12.51
C ILE A 94 -13.05 -21.20 11.45
N CYS A 95 -13.79 -20.16 11.85
CA CYS A 95 -14.68 -19.42 10.95
C CYS A 95 -14.50 -17.90 10.97
N MET A 96 -13.56 -17.36 11.77
CA MET A 96 -13.34 -15.92 11.96
C MET A 96 -14.53 -15.11 12.53
N GLU A 97 -15.62 -15.76 12.94
CA GLU A 97 -16.70 -15.09 13.65
C GLU A 97 -16.30 -14.76 15.10
N ARG A 98 -17.11 -13.92 15.75
CA ARG A 98 -16.93 -13.54 17.15
C ARG A 98 -16.80 -14.78 18.03
N SER A 99 -15.77 -14.79 18.88
CA SER A 99 -15.62 -15.86 19.87
C SER A 99 -16.53 -15.64 21.08
N GLU A 100 -16.99 -16.76 21.65
CA GLU A 100 -17.73 -16.81 22.92
C GLU A 100 -17.00 -17.67 23.94
N GLU A 101 -16.20 -18.62 23.45
CA GLU A 101 -15.48 -19.60 24.23
C GLU A 101 -13.97 -19.46 23.98
N ILE A 102 -13.17 -19.67 25.02
CA ILE A 102 -11.71 -19.77 24.89
C ILE A 102 -11.24 -21.19 25.15
N CYS A 103 -10.04 -21.52 24.69
CA CYS A 103 -9.40 -22.77 25.12
C CYS A 103 -9.05 -22.70 26.61
N GLU A 104 -9.66 -23.56 27.41
CA GLU A 104 -9.48 -23.60 28.87
C GLU A 104 -8.06 -23.99 29.28
N SER A 105 -7.32 -24.70 28.43
CA SER A 105 -5.94 -25.09 28.71
C SER A 105 -4.99 -23.91 28.50
N CYS A 106 -4.75 -23.50 27.24
CA CYS A 106 -3.76 -22.47 26.93
C CYS A 106 -4.27 -21.03 27.09
N GLY A 107 -5.58 -20.79 26.97
CA GLY A 107 -6.18 -19.45 27.02
C GLY A 107 -5.85 -18.55 25.83
N MET A 108 -5.18 -19.07 24.80
CA MET A 108 -4.66 -18.28 23.67
C MET A 108 -5.57 -18.23 22.44
N VAL A 109 -6.32 -19.31 22.22
CA VAL A 109 -7.20 -19.47 21.05
C VAL A 109 -8.66 -19.44 21.47
N SER A 110 -9.51 -18.95 20.57
CA SER A 110 -10.93 -18.71 20.85
C SER A 110 -11.83 -19.33 19.79
N TYR A 111 -13.09 -19.59 20.16
CA TYR A 111 -14.09 -20.29 19.36
C TYR A 111 -15.47 -19.65 19.55
N CYS A 112 -16.29 -19.66 18.49
CA CYS A 112 -17.68 -19.19 18.59
C CYS A 112 -18.63 -20.26 19.17
N THR A 113 -18.29 -21.56 19.04
CA THR A 113 -19.15 -22.66 19.52
C THR A 113 -18.33 -23.83 20.04
N VAL A 114 -18.95 -24.67 20.88
CA VAL A 114 -18.38 -25.95 21.34
C VAL A 114 -18.04 -26.88 20.16
N LYS A 115 -18.83 -26.82 19.08
CA LYS A 115 -18.55 -27.58 17.84
C LYS A 115 -17.23 -27.13 17.21
N HIS A 116 -17.02 -25.82 17.03
CA HIS A 116 -15.77 -25.28 16.51
C HIS A 116 -14.60 -25.50 17.48
N LYS A 117 -14.82 -25.49 18.80
CA LYS A 117 -13.81 -25.87 19.80
C LYS A 117 -13.33 -27.31 19.59
N LYS A 118 -14.25 -28.26 19.37
CA LYS A 118 -13.90 -29.67 19.07
C LYS A 118 -13.15 -29.82 17.74
N GLN A 119 -13.58 -29.11 16.69
CA GLN A 119 -12.89 -29.12 15.39
C GLN A 119 -11.49 -28.50 15.50
N GLY A 120 -11.37 -27.37 16.19
CA GLY A 120 -10.12 -26.68 16.43
C GLY A 120 -9.17 -27.49 17.32
N TRP A 121 -9.68 -28.27 18.27
CA TRP A 121 -8.87 -29.17 19.10
C TRP A 121 -8.00 -30.11 18.27
N LEU A 122 -8.54 -30.67 17.19
CA LEU A 122 -7.76 -31.55 16.29
C LEU A 122 -6.55 -30.85 15.66
N LYS A 123 -6.64 -29.53 15.43
CA LYS A 123 -5.57 -28.72 14.83
C LYS A 123 -4.58 -28.17 15.86
N HIS A 124 -5.07 -27.67 16.99
CA HIS A 124 -4.24 -26.95 17.96
C HIS A 124 -3.77 -27.79 19.14
N ARG A 125 -4.23 -29.04 19.34
CA ARG A 125 -3.93 -29.85 20.54
C ARG A 125 -2.42 -29.95 20.82
N GLU A 126 -1.63 -30.31 19.82
CA GLU A 126 -0.18 -30.47 19.94
C GLU A 126 0.47 -29.15 20.41
N LEU A 127 0.10 -28.05 19.77
CA LEU A 127 0.55 -26.70 20.13
C LEU A 127 0.03 -26.28 21.52
N CYS A 128 -1.18 -26.67 21.89
CA CYS A 128 -1.85 -26.29 23.13
C CYS A 128 -1.06 -26.72 24.36
N GLU A 129 -0.55 -27.96 24.35
CA GLU A 129 0.23 -28.54 25.44
C GLU A 129 1.48 -27.68 25.69
N VAL A 130 2.21 -27.33 24.64
CA VAL A 130 3.41 -26.48 24.73
C VAL A 130 3.05 -25.04 25.14
N LEU A 131 1.98 -24.45 24.58
CA LEU A 131 1.53 -23.12 24.96
C LEU A 131 1.12 -23.04 26.43
N THR A 132 0.46 -24.08 26.97
CA THR A 132 0.09 -24.14 28.39
C THR A 132 1.32 -24.13 29.28
N GLU A 133 2.38 -24.84 28.90
CA GLU A 133 3.65 -24.78 29.63
C GLU A 133 4.31 -23.40 29.52
N VAL A 134 4.33 -22.78 28.33
CA VAL A 134 4.88 -21.43 28.13
C VAL A 134 4.11 -20.39 28.94
N CYS A 135 2.80 -20.55 29.11
CA CYS A 135 1.98 -19.66 29.93
C CYS A 135 2.20 -19.85 31.44
N THR A 136 2.71 -20.99 31.90
CA THR A 136 2.78 -21.35 33.34
C THR A 136 4.19 -21.42 33.91
N ASN A 137 5.18 -21.91 33.16
CA ASN A 137 6.54 -22.16 33.66
C ASN A 137 7.38 -20.87 33.72
N GLY A 138 8.21 -20.73 34.77
CA GLY A 138 9.19 -19.65 34.90
C GLY A 138 8.63 -18.23 35.06
N GLY A 139 7.37 -18.10 35.51
CA GLY A 139 6.64 -16.83 35.53
C GLY A 139 5.80 -16.57 34.27
N GLY A 140 5.87 -17.43 33.25
CA GLY A 140 4.97 -17.44 32.10
C GLY A 140 4.81 -16.08 31.41
N LEU A 141 3.60 -15.71 31.04
CA LEU A 141 3.32 -14.38 30.46
C LEU A 141 3.04 -13.29 31.51
N SER A 142 3.24 -13.59 32.78
CA SER A 142 2.92 -12.65 33.86
C SER A 142 3.89 -11.48 33.96
N PHE A 143 5.12 -11.60 33.43
CA PHE A 143 6.11 -10.52 33.42
C PHE A 143 6.03 -9.62 32.18
N LEU A 144 5.20 -9.94 31.19
CA LEU A 144 5.00 -9.11 29.99
C LEU A 144 4.74 -7.62 30.28
N PRO A 145 3.99 -7.24 31.32
CA PRO A 145 3.77 -5.84 31.65
C PRO A 145 5.04 -5.05 31.99
N ASN A 146 6.11 -5.74 32.39
CA ASN A 146 7.37 -5.10 32.81
C ASN A 146 8.35 -4.90 31.64
N LEU A 147 8.05 -5.44 30.46
CA LEU A 147 8.93 -5.33 29.30
C LEU A 147 8.77 -3.99 28.59
N THR A 148 9.87 -3.45 28.08
CA THR A 148 9.82 -2.35 27.10
C THR A 148 9.17 -2.82 25.79
N ALA A 149 8.81 -1.90 24.88
CA ALA A 149 8.27 -2.30 23.58
C ALA A 149 9.26 -3.15 22.76
N ASP A 150 10.54 -2.77 22.77
CA ASP A 150 11.59 -3.51 22.07
C ASP A 150 11.84 -4.89 22.69
N ASP A 151 11.92 -4.97 24.03
CA ASP A 151 12.09 -6.26 24.71
C ASP A 151 10.89 -7.18 24.46
N TYR A 152 9.68 -6.62 24.42
CA TYR A 152 8.47 -7.39 24.12
C TYR A 152 8.46 -7.93 22.69
N ARG A 153 8.89 -7.13 21.71
CA ARG A 153 9.07 -7.58 20.32
C ARG A 153 10.08 -8.72 20.22
N VAL A 154 11.26 -8.56 20.81
CA VAL A 154 12.31 -9.59 20.81
C VAL A 154 11.84 -10.84 21.54
N TYR A 155 11.14 -10.68 22.66
CA TYR A 155 10.59 -11.79 23.43
C TYR A 155 9.62 -12.65 22.61
N ARG A 156 8.71 -12.04 21.85
CA ARG A 156 7.77 -12.77 20.98
C ARG A 156 8.47 -13.60 19.90
N LEU A 157 9.58 -13.11 19.34
CA LEU A 157 10.40 -13.90 18.40
C LEU A 157 11.08 -15.08 19.09
N LYS A 158 11.67 -14.87 20.27
CA LYS A 158 12.27 -15.94 21.06
C LYS A 158 11.25 -16.99 21.48
N LEU A 159 10.01 -16.59 21.76
CA LEU A 159 8.94 -17.54 22.06
C LEU A 159 8.65 -18.48 20.89
N ILE A 160 8.68 -17.99 19.65
CA ILE A 160 8.54 -18.84 18.45
C ILE A 160 9.63 -19.90 18.43
N GLU A 161 10.90 -19.50 18.61
CA GLU A 161 12.04 -20.43 18.61
C GLU A 161 11.91 -21.49 19.72
N ILE A 162 11.51 -21.08 20.94
CA ILE A 162 11.30 -21.98 22.08
C ILE A 162 10.20 -22.99 21.77
N VAL A 163 9.07 -22.54 21.21
CA VAL A 163 7.93 -23.40 20.90
C VAL A 163 8.27 -24.36 19.75
N GLU A 164 8.93 -23.89 18.68
CA GLU A 164 9.41 -24.73 17.57
C GLU A 164 10.38 -25.81 18.06
N CYS A 165 11.30 -25.47 18.97
CA CYS A 165 12.23 -26.43 19.57
C CYS A 165 11.51 -27.51 20.38
N ARG A 166 10.49 -27.15 21.17
CA ARG A 166 9.71 -28.11 21.97
C ARG A 166 8.83 -29.01 21.11
N LEU A 167 8.21 -28.46 20.08
CA LEU A 167 7.38 -29.21 19.13
C LEU A 167 8.21 -30.05 18.15
N LYS A 168 9.51 -29.77 18.01
CA LYS A 168 10.41 -30.43 17.04
C LYS A 168 9.94 -30.29 15.59
N ARG A 169 9.24 -29.20 15.29
CA ARG A 169 8.82 -28.81 13.94
C ARG A 169 8.71 -27.29 13.85
N LEU A 170 8.76 -26.78 12.62
CA LEU A 170 8.45 -25.38 12.37
C LEU A 170 6.96 -25.12 12.61
N LEU A 171 6.66 -23.92 13.12
CA LEU A 171 5.29 -23.46 13.30
C LEU A 171 4.71 -22.99 11.96
N GLU A 172 3.45 -23.33 11.71
CA GLU A 172 2.69 -22.76 10.62
C GLU A 172 2.49 -21.25 10.83
N PRO A 173 2.26 -20.45 9.76
CA PRO A 173 2.11 -19.00 9.90
C PRO A 173 1.07 -18.56 10.94
N TRP A 174 -0.09 -19.23 10.99
CA TRP A 174 -1.14 -18.92 11.95
C TRP A 174 -0.76 -19.29 13.39
N GLU A 175 0.07 -20.31 13.58
CA GLU A 175 0.58 -20.70 14.90
C GLU A 175 1.60 -19.68 15.40
N LYS A 176 2.47 -19.17 14.51
CA LYS A 176 3.38 -18.05 14.82
C LYS A 176 2.59 -16.82 15.26
N GLU A 177 1.49 -16.51 14.57
CA GLU A 177 0.63 -15.38 14.90
C GLU A 177 -0.01 -15.47 16.30
N ILE A 178 -0.19 -16.67 16.87
CA ILE A 178 -0.63 -16.82 18.27
C ILE A 178 0.41 -16.22 19.22
N LEU A 179 1.70 -16.40 18.93
CA LEU A 179 2.81 -15.92 19.75
C LEU A 179 3.15 -14.45 19.45
N LEU A 180 2.98 -14.01 18.20
CA LEU A 180 3.18 -12.62 17.81
C LEU A 180 2.04 -11.72 18.32
N TYR A 181 0.81 -12.24 18.36
CA TYR A 181 -0.39 -11.50 18.77
C TYR A 181 -1.17 -12.27 19.84
N PRO A 182 -0.55 -12.48 21.02
CA PRO A 182 -1.16 -13.29 22.07
C PRO A 182 -2.38 -12.62 22.67
N ARG A 183 -3.19 -13.42 23.37
CA ARG A 183 -4.40 -12.94 24.04
C ARG A 183 -4.06 -12.16 25.32
N VAL A 184 -3.62 -10.91 25.18
CA VAL A 184 -3.19 -10.04 26.27
C VAL A 184 -3.95 -8.71 26.26
N CYS A 185 -3.96 -7.99 27.38
CA CYS A 185 -4.46 -6.63 27.40
C CYS A 185 -3.61 -5.73 26.50
N CYS A 186 -4.23 -4.97 25.60
CA CYS A 186 -3.52 -4.09 24.66
C CYS A 186 -2.73 -2.97 25.34
N SER A 187 -3.13 -2.58 26.56
CA SER A 187 -2.54 -1.45 27.29
C SER A 187 -1.37 -1.86 28.19
N CYS A 188 -1.45 -3.01 28.85
CA CYS A 188 -0.44 -3.45 29.82
C CYS A 188 0.13 -4.84 29.54
N ARG A 189 -0.30 -5.50 28.46
CA ARG A 189 0.15 -6.85 28.06
C ARG A 189 -0.13 -7.93 29.11
N TYR A 190 -1.00 -7.65 30.08
CA TYR A 190 -1.42 -8.62 31.08
C TYR A 190 -2.19 -9.76 30.40
N PHE A 191 -1.68 -10.97 30.58
CA PHE A 191 -2.33 -12.20 30.13
C PHE A 191 -3.39 -12.63 31.14
N SER A 192 -4.61 -12.87 30.67
CA SER A 192 -5.67 -13.45 31.48
C SER A 192 -6.69 -14.17 30.62
N LYS A 193 -7.30 -15.21 31.19
CA LYS A 193 -8.46 -15.87 30.58
C LYS A 193 -9.71 -14.96 30.63
N ALA A 194 -9.79 -14.06 31.61
CA ALA A 194 -10.93 -13.17 31.85
C ALA A 194 -10.76 -11.74 31.29
N LEU A 195 -10.06 -11.58 30.16
CA LEU A 195 -9.99 -10.29 29.45
C LEU A 195 -11.34 -9.93 28.82
N LYS A 196 -11.69 -8.66 28.91
CA LYS A 196 -12.80 -8.04 28.20
C LYS A 196 -12.35 -7.71 26.77
N TYR A 197 -13.30 -7.56 25.85
CA TYR A 197 -13.01 -7.13 24.47
C TYR A 197 -13.78 -5.84 24.14
N CYS A 198 -13.31 -5.11 23.13
CA CYS A 198 -14.03 -3.94 22.63
C CYS A 198 -15.34 -4.37 21.94
N PRO A 199 -16.52 -3.87 22.35
CA PRO A 199 -17.79 -4.24 21.73
C PRO A 199 -17.95 -3.71 20.29
N THR A 200 -17.12 -2.75 19.88
CA THR A 200 -17.21 -2.09 18.58
C THR A 200 -16.35 -2.77 17.51
N CYS A 201 -15.08 -3.03 17.78
CA CYS A 201 -14.18 -3.70 16.84
C CYS A 201 -14.07 -5.22 17.05
N GLU A 202 -14.39 -5.71 18.26
CA GLU A 202 -14.31 -7.12 18.68
C GLU A 202 -12.92 -7.77 18.54
N ILE A 203 -11.87 -6.99 18.31
CA ILE A 203 -10.49 -7.47 18.20
C ILE A 203 -9.72 -7.19 19.49
N GLU A 204 -9.72 -5.93 19.93
CA GLU A 204 -8.87 -5.49 21.04
C GLU A 204 -9.37 -5.97 22.40
N LEU A 205 -8.41 -6.27 23.29
CA LEU A 205 -8.63 -6.90 24.58
C LEU A 205 -8.12 -6.05 25.75
N PHE A 206 -8.84 -6.09 26.87
CA PHE A 206 -8.59 -5.26 28.06
C PHE A 206 -8.63 -6.08 29.34
N CYS A 207 -7.73 -5.79 30.27
CA CYS A 207 -7.88 -6.27 31.65
C CYS A 207 -8.93 -5.45 32.40
N LYS A 208 -9.18 -5.77 33.68
CA LYS A 208 -10.19 -5.06 34.47
C LYS A 208 -9.82 -3.59 34.76
N ASP A 209 -8.52 -3.28 34.76
CA ASP A 209 -7.97 -1.99 35.17
C ASP A 209 -7.69 -1.05 34.00
N HIS A 210 -7.86 -1.52 32.77
CA HIS A 210 -7.62 -0.74 31.56
C HIS A 210 -8.87 -0.72 30.69
N ASP A 211 -9.02 0.38 29.96
CA ASP A 211 -10.06 0.55 28.96
C ASP A 211 -9.55 1.44 27.81
N ASP A 212 -10.24 1.37 26.68
CA ASP A 212 -10.41 2.45 25.69
C ASP A 212 -9.17 3.17 25.12
N LYS A 213 -7.93 2.71 25.34
CA LYS A 213 -6.72 3.29 24.71
C LYS A 213 -6.64 3.09 23.19
N HIS A 214 -7.45 2.21 22.63
CA HIS A 214 -7.44 1.86 21.20
C HIS A 214 -8.42 2.68 20.34
N LYS A 215 -9.08 3.71 20.89
CA LYS A 215 -10.14 4.47 20.21
C LYS A 215 -9.72 5.01 18.83
N GLU A 216 -8.48 5.48 18.71
CA GLU A 216 -7.92 5.97 17.44
C GLU A 216 -7.90 4.91 16.34
N TRP A 217 -7.69 3.64 16.70
CA TRP A 217 -7.56 2.51 15.78
C TRP A 217 -8.81 1.63 15.71
N CYS A 218 -9.85 1.95 16.49
CA CYS A 218 -11.02 1.08 16.63
C CYS A 218 -11.75 0.88 15.30
N GLN A 219 -11.88 1.94 14.49
CA GLN A 219 -12.48 1.86 13.16
C GLN A 219 -11.62 1.05 12.18
N ASP A 220 -10.30 1.24 12.19
CA ASP A 220 -9.36 0.45 11.39
C ASP A 220 -9.43 -1.05 11.76
N PHE A 221 -9.59 -1.37 13.04
CA PHE A 221 -9.81 -2.75 13.48
C PHE A 221 -11.15 -3.34 13.02
N GLN A 222 -12.20 -2.52 12.87
CA GLN A 222 -13.44 -2.99 12.25
C GLN A 222 -13.23 -3.36 10.79
N VAL A 223 -12.49 -2.55 10.04
CA VAL A 223 -12.08 -2.83 8.66
C VAL A 223 -11.25 -4.11 8.62
N PHE A 224 -10.22 -4.22 9.46
CA PHE A 224 -9.37 -5.40 9.55
C PHE A 224 -10.18 -6.68 9.84
N ARG A 225 -11.05 -6.65 10.86
CA ARG A 225 -11.96 -7.77 11.18
C ARG A 225 -12.83 -8.14 9.98
N ARG A 226 -13.45 -7.14 9.33
CA ARG A 226 -14.37 -7.35 8.21
C ARG A 226 -13.65 -7.96 7.01
N VAL A 227 -12.48 -7.43 6.66
CA VAL A 227 -11.61 -7.96 5.59
C VAL A 227 -11.26 -9.42 5.88
N LEU A 228 -10.78 -9.76 7.08
CA LEU A 228 -10.41 -11.14 7.43
C LEU A 228 -11.59 -12.10 7.35
N PHE A 229 -12.76 -11.69 7.86
CA PHE A 229 -13.96 -12.51 7.80
C PHE A 229 -14.40 -12.80 6.35
N MET A 230 -14.45 -11.76 5.52
CA MET A 230 -14.87 -11.87 4.12
C MET A 230 -13.86 -12.68 3.29
N GLN A 231 -12.57 -12.42 3.49
CA GLN A 231 -11.47 -13.15 2.86
C GLN A 231 -11.50 -14.64 3.23
N HIS A 232 -11.72 -14.97 4.50
CA HIS A 232 -11.77 -16.36 4.94
C HIS A 232 -12.96 -17.12 4.36
N ARG A 233 -14.13 -16.47 4.26
CA ARG A 233 -15.35 -17.09 3.75
C ARG A 233 -15.38 -17.23 2.23
N ASN A 234 -14.83 -16.27 1.51
CA ASN A 234 -15.02 -16.16 0.05
C ASN A 234 -13.73 -16.34 -0.75
N GLY A 235 -12.56 -16.40 -0.10
CA GLY A 235 -11.28 -16.49 -0.78
C GLY A 235 -10.81 -15.14 -1.31
N HIS A 236 -10.04 -15.18 -2.40
CA HIS A 236 -9.55 -13.98 -3.08
C HIS A 236 -10.67 -13.29 -3.86
N VAL A 237 -10.66 -11.95 -3.87
CA VAL A 237 -11.54 -11.13 -4.70
C VAL A 237 -10.70 -10.36 -5.68
N ASP A 238 -11.15 -10.34 -6.94
CA ASP A 238 -10.54 -9.51 -7.98
C ASP A 238 -11.51 -8.36 -8.27
N PRO A 239 -11.27 -7.16 -7.72
CA PRO A 239 -12.15 -6.02 -7.94
C PRO A 239 -12.00 -5.51 -9.37
N GLU A 240 -13.12 -5.15 -10.00
CA GLU A 240 -13.07 -4.54 -11.32
C GLU A 240 -12.29 -3.22 -11.24
N ILE A 241 -11.45 -2.93 -12.23
CA ILE A 241 -10.77 -1.64 -12.33
C ILE A 241 -11.61 -0.72 -13.22
N PRO A 242 -11.83 0.56 -12.85
CA PRO A 242 -12.51 1.50 -13.73
C PRO A 242 -11.84 1.61 -15.08
N ASP A 243 -12.61 1.40 -16.14
CA ASP A 243 -12.13 1.42 -17.51
C ASP A 243 -12.52 2.72 -18.23
N THR A 244 -12.02 3.85 -17.71
CA THR A 244 -12.44 5.19 -18.15
C THR A 244 -11.37 5.87 -19.00
N PHE A 245 -11.64 6.00 -20.31
CA PHE A 245 -10.77 6.72 -21.24
C PHE A 245 -10.92 8.24 -21.09
N GLN A 246 -9.80 8.93 -20.97
CA GLN A 246 -9.74 10.37 -20.81
C GLN A 246 -9.33 11.03 -22.12
N ASN A 247 -10.07 12.07 -22.51
CA ASN A 247 -9.76 12.86 -23.71
C ASN A 247 -8.59 13.83 -23.49
N SER A 248 -8.32 14.18 -22.24
CA SER A 248 -7.18 14.99 -21.80
C SER A 248 -6.47 14.30 -20.63
N PRO A 249 -5.19 14.60 -20.37
CA PRO A 249 -4.47 14.02 -19.23
C PRO A 249 -5.19 14.28 -17.90
N LEU A 250 -5.63 13.21 -17.24
CA LEU A 250 -6.34 13.30 -15.96
C LEU A 250 -5.39 13.73 -14.85
N HIS A 251 -5.75 14.79 -14.12
CA HIS A 251 -5.06 15.16 -12.89
C HIS A 251 -5.64 14.36 -11.72
N LEU A 252 -4.78 13.69 -10.96
CA LEU A 252 -5.24 12.92 -9.81
C LEU A 252 -5.71 13.85 -8.68
N PRO A 253 -6.85 13.57 -8.02
CA PRO A 253 -7.24 14.28 -6.81
C PRO A 253 -6.37 13.82 -5.63
N ASN A 254 -6.21 14.62 -4.58
CA ASN A 254 -5.43 14.24 -3.39
C ASN A 254 -6.21 13.31 -2.44
N ASN A 255 -7.02 12.38 -2.97
CA ASN A 255 -7.82 11.43 -2.20
C ASN A 255 -8.25 10.24 -3.07
N PHE A 256 -8.02 9.02 -2.59
CA PHE A 256 -8.41 7.78 -3.28
C PHE A 256 -9.93 7.67 -3.48
N ASP A 257 -10.73 7.98 -2.47
CA ASP A 257 -12.20 7.87 -2.53
C ASP A 257 -12.81 8.85 -3.54
N LEU A 258 -12.26 10.07 -3.63
CA LEU A 258 -12.65 11.04 -4.67
C LEU A 258 -12.36 10.51 -6.07
N LEU A 259 -11.16 9.97 -6.29
CA LEU A 259 -10.79 9.39 -7.58
C LEU A 259 -11.73 8.24 -7.95
N MET A 260 -11.98 7.32 -7.01
CA MET A 260 -12.87 6.18 -7.28
C MET A 260 -14.30 6.65 -7.55
N ALA A 261 -14.83 7.60 -6.78
CA ALA A 261 -16.17 8.16 -7.03
C ALA A 261 -16.29 8.78 -8.42
N GLN A 262 -15.28 9.54 -8.85
CA GLN A 262 -15.21 10.14 -10.19
C GLN A 262 -15.16 9.07 -11.29
N LEU A 263 -14.26 8.08 -11.16
CA LEU A 263 -14.03 7.08 -12.20
C LEU A 263 -15.21 6.13 -12.38
N TYR A 264 -15.84 5.71 -11.29
CA TYR A 264 -17.01 4.83 -11.33
C TYR A 264 -18.32 5.55 -11.61
N ASN A 265 -18.35 6.89 -11.51
CA ASN A 265 -19.51 7.73 -11.76
C ASN A 265 -20.80 7.22 -11.08
N ARG A 266 -20.71 6.85 -9.79
CA ARG A 266 -21.80 6.24 -9.00
C ARG A 266 -22.47 5.02 -9.64
N SER A 267 -21.73 4.19 -10.37
CA SER A 267 -22.23 2.89 -10.83
C SER A 267 -22.82 2.06 -9.68
N THR A 268 -23.77 1.18 -10.01
CA THR A 268 -24.38 0.26 -9.04
C THR A 268 -23.33 -0.63 -8.39
N TYR A 269 -22.32 -1.07 -9.15
CA TYR A 269 -21.17 -1.82 -8.65
C TYR A 269 -20.42 -1.04 -7.57
N TYR A 270 -20.01 0.20 -7.84
CA TYR A 270 -19.30 1.04 -6.86
C TYR A 270 -20.12 1.32 -5.59
N CYS A 271 -21.40 1.64 -5.74
CA CYS A 271 -22.27 1.94 -4.60
C CYS A 271 -22.54 0.71 -3.71
N SER A 272 -22.49 -0.49 -4.29
CA SER A 272 -22.70 -1.76 -3.58
C SER A 272 -21.41 -2.45 -3.14
N MET A 273 -20.25 -1.94 -3.58
CA MET A 273 -18.95 -2.56 -3.29
C MET A 273 -18.65 -2.58 -1.79
N ASP A 274 -18.40 -3.78 -1.28
CA ASP A 274 -18.14 -3.99 0.14
C ASP A 274 -16.73 -3.61 0.57
N CYS A 275 -16.55 -3.55 1.89
CA CYS A 275 -15.28 -3.18 2.51
C CYS A 275 -14.09 -4.05 2.04
N TYR A 276 -14.27 -5.37 1.86
CA TYR A 276 -13.16 -6.23 1.45
C TYR A 276 -12.77 -6.02 -0.01
N THR A 277 -13.76 -5.94 -0.91
CA THR A 277 -13.54 -5.64 -2.32
C THR A 277 -12.90 -4.25 -2.50
N TYR A 278 -13.37 -3.25 -1.77
CA TYR A 278 -12.83 -1.88 -1.83
C TYR A 278 -11.39 -1.78 -1.27
N CYS A 279 -11.10 -2.44 -0.15
CA CYS A 279 -9.73 -2.56 0.35
C CYS A 279 -8.81 -3.23 -0.67
N SER A 280 -9.28 -4.30 -1.32
CA SER A 280 -8.52 -5.01 -2.37
C SER A 280 -8.28 -4.09 -3.58
N LEU A 281 -9.27 -3.31 -3.99
CA LEU A 281 -9.13 -2.32 -5.06
C LEU A 281 -8.03 -1.31 -4.75
N SER A 282 -8.04 -0.74 -3.55
CA SER A 282 -6.96 0.18 -3.13
C SER A 282 -5.59 -0.48 -3.10
N HIS A 283 -5.54 -1.76 -2.72
CA HIS A 283 -4.30 -2.50 -2.56
C HIS A 283 -3.65 -2.80 -3.91
N ILE A 284 -4.42 -3.17 -4.92
CA ILE A 284 -3.89 -3.39 -6.27
C ILE A 284 -3.61 -2.07 -7.00
N SER A 285 -4.29 -0.98 -6.61
CA SER A 285 -4.14 0.34 -7.22
C SER A 285 -2.99 1.17 -6.64
N THR A 286 -2.57 0.89 -5.40
CA THR A 286 -1.63 1.77 -4.68
C THR A 286 -0.30 1.96 -5.41
N ILE A 287 0.23 0.92 -6.05
CA ILE A 287 1.52 0.98 -6.73
C ILE A 287 1.45 1.89 -7.98
N PRO A 288 0.60 1.60 -8.99
CA PRO A 288 0.52 2.47 -10.16
C PRO A 288 0.04 3.89 -9.83
N LEU A 289 -0.94 4.06 -8.93
CA LEU A 289 -1.44 5.40 -8.58
C LEU A 289 -0.41 6.23 -7.83
N THR A 290 0.37 5.63 -6.91
CA THR A 290 1.48 6.35 -6.24
C THR A 290 2.55 6.75 -7.25
N THR A 291 2.86 5.89 -8.22
CA THR A 291 3.80 6.22 -9.32
C THR A 291 3.27 7.35 -10.18
N LEU A 292 2.00 7.30 -10.59
CA LEU A 292 1.38 8.34 -11.40
C LEU A 292 1.30 9.66 -10.65
N TYR A 293 0.91 9.64 -9.37
CA TYR A 293 0.91 10.81 -8.51
C TYR A 293 2.31 11.45 -8.40
N SER A 294 3.32 10.61 -8.20
CA SER A 294 4.71 11.06 -8.14
C SER A 294 5.18 11.65 -9.48
N MET A 295 4.77 11.05 -10.60
CA MET A 295 5.02 11.59 -11.93
C MET A 295 4.39 12.97 -12.11
N GLN A 296 3.13 13.16 -11.71
CA GLN A 296 2.42 14.44 -11.85
C GLN A 296 3.05 15.58 -11.05
N ILE A 297 3.64 15.26 -9.89
CA ILE A 297 4.34 16.24 -9.03
C ILE A 297 5.73 16.59 -9.57
N SER A 298 6.47 15.59 -10.07
CA SER A 298 7.93 15.70 -10.19
C SER A 298 8.50 15.66 -11.60
N CYS A 299 7.73 15.15 -12.58
CA CYS A 299 8.15 15.07 -13.98
C CYS A 299 7.62 16.28 -14.76
N GLN A 300 8.53 17.01 -15.40
CA GLN A 300 8.17 18.07 -16.34
C GLN A 300 7.44 17.48 -17.57
N ASP A 301 6.49 18.21 -18.12
CA ASP A 301 5.75 17.84 -19.34
C ASP A 301 5.09 16.46 -19.32
N TRP A 302 4.76 15.93 -18.13
CA TRP A 302 4.10 14.63 -17.97
C TRP A 302 2.80 14.49 -18.76
N LYS A 303 2.12 15.61 -19.08
CA LYS A 303 0.90 15.67 -19.89
C LYS A 303 1.12 15.30 -21.36
N ASN A 304 2.33 15.50 -21.90
CA ASN A 304 2.65 15.36 -23.32
C ASN A 304 3.61 14.20 -23.61
N ILE A 305 4.03 13.47 -22.58
CA ILE A 305 5.00 12.39 -22.72
C ILE A 305 4.41 11.22 -23.51
N ASP A 306 5.16 10.72 -24.49
CA ASP A 306 4.77 9.55 -25.28
C ASP A 306 5.33 8.23 -24.74
N THR A 307 6.44 8.30 -23.99
CA THR A 307 7.19 7.17 -23.47
C THR A 307 7.58 7.42 -22.02
N PHE A 308 7.11 6.61 -21.10
CA PHE A 308 7.46 6.71 -19.69
C PHE A 308 8.17 5.44 -19.21
N VAL A 309 9.22 5.60 -18.42
CA VAL A 309 10.10 4.51 -17.98
C VAL A 309 10.20 4.58 -16.46
N VAL A 310 9.76 3.53 -15.79
CA VAL A 310 9.74 3.43 -14.33
C VAL A 310 10.69 2.33 -13.90
N HIS A 311 11.62 2.66 -13.01
CA HIS A 311 12.39 1.66 -12.29
C HIS A 311 11.78 1.44 -10.91
N VAL A 312 11.40 0.21 -10.62
CA VAL A 312 10.93 -0.21 -9.29
C VAL A 312 12.06 -0.99 -8.62
N ILE A 313 12.63 -0.42 -7.56
CA ILE A 313 13.78 -0.99 -6.84
C ILE A 313 13.30 -1.66 -5.55
N GLY A 314 13.87 -2.83 -5.25
CA GLY A 314 13.45 -3.64 -4.11
C GLY A 314 12.11 -4.33 -4.36
N ALA A 315 11.78 -4.61 -5.63
CA ALA A 315 10.50 -5.17 -6.02
C ALA A 315 10.27 -6.57 -5.44
N GLU A 316 9.05 -6.83 -4.97
CA GLU A 316 8.52 -8.12 -4.57
C GLU A 316 7.45 -8.56 -5.58
N PHE A 317 7.54 -9.80 -6.07
CA PHE A 317 6.62 -10.24 -7.12
C PHE A 317 5.14 -10.18 -6.68
N GLN A 318 4.86 -10.56 -5.44
CA GLN A 318 3.50 -10.66 -4.90
C GLN A 318 2.83 -9.29 -4.68
N PHE A 319 3.61 -8.21 -4.61
CA PHE A 319 3.07 -6.89 -4.34
C PHE A 319 3.14 -5.99 -5.58
N GLU A 320 4.31 -5.75 -6.15
CA GLU A 320 4.46 -4.82 -7.29
C GLU A 320 4.17 -5.44 -8.66
N CYS A 321 4.26 -6.77 -8.79
CA CYS A 321 4.33 -7.42 -10.11
C CYS A 321 3.12 -8.30 -10.47
N ILE A 322 2.19 -8.56 -9.56
CA ILE A 322 1.08 -9.50 -9.81
C ILE A 322 -0.06 -8.86 -10.62
N ASN A 323 -0.32 -7.57 -10.42
CA ASN A 323 -1.45 -6.85 -11.02
C ASN A 323 -1.01 -5.89 -12.15
N LEU A 324 -0.22 -6.39 -13.11
CA LEU A 324 0.36 -5.56 -14.17
C LEU A 324 -0.69 -4.91 -15.09
N HIS A 325 -1.85 -5.54 -15.26
CA HIS A 325 -2.96 -5.01 -16.06
C HIS A 325 -3.49 -3.67 -15.53
N VAL A 326 -3.37 -3.41 -14.22
CA VAL A 326 -3.84 -2.15 -13.59
C VAL A 326 -3.05 -0.94 -14.11
N TRP A 327 -1.78 -1.13 -14.49
CA TRP A 327 -0.96 -0.08 -15.07
C TRP A 327 -1.51 0.41 -16.41
N GLU A 328 -2.10 -0.46 -17.23
CA GLU A 328 -2.76 -0.06 -18.47
C GLU A 328 -3.87 0.95 -18.17
N LYS A 329 -4.78 0.58 -17.27
CA LYS A 329 -5.96 1.38 -16.93
C LYS A 329 -5.57 2.75 -16.38
N PHE A 330 -4.62 2.80 -15.44
CA PHE A 330 -4.27 4.07 -14.80
C PHE A 330 -3.26 4.92 -15.57
N PHE A 331 -2.44 4.35 -16.46
CA PHE A 331 -1.53 5.16 -17.28
C PHE A 331 -2.09 5.42 -18.67
N LEU A 332 -2.40 4.38 -19.44
CA LEU A 332 -2.76 4.55 -20.84
C LEU A 332 -4.16 5.13 -21.03
N HIS A 333 -5.10 4.93 -20.09
CA HIS A 333 -6.45 5.49 -20.21
C HIS A 333 -6.54 6.89 -19.60
N PHE A 334 -5.71 7.21 -18.62
CA PHE A 334 -5.64 8.55 -18.01
C PHE A 334 -4.75 9.53 -18.78
N LEU A 335 -3.74 9.03 -19.49
CA LEU A 335 -2.78 9.83 -20.25
C LEU A 335 -2.93 9.53 -21.74
N PRO A 336 -3.79 10.25 -22.49
CA PRO A 336 -4.07 9.93 -23.89
C PRO A 336 -2.84 10.07 -24.82
N ASN A 337 -1.84 10.85 -24.41
CA ASN A 337 -0.59 11.02 -25.18
C ASN A 337 0.42 9.90 -24.95
N LEU A 338 0.32 9.15 -23.84
CA LEU A 338 1.26 8.10 -23.48
C LEU A 338 1.02 6.87 -24.37
N LYS A 339 2.05 6.48 -25.12
CA LYS A 339 2.04 5.31 -25.99
C LYS A 339 2.80 4.13 -25.39
N HIS A 340 3.93 4.41 -24.75
CA HIS A 340 4.83 3.35 -24.30
C HIS A 340 5.14 3.50 -22.81
N LEU A 341 4.58 2.61 -21.99
CA LEU A 341 4.96 2.50 -20.59
C LEU A 341 5.95 1.35 -20.42
N LYS A 342 7.15 1.62 -19.88
CA LYS A 342 8.16 0.61 -19.59
C LYS A 342 8.35 0.47 -18.08
N LEU A 343 8.10 -0.72 -17.55
CA LEU A 343 8.26 -1.06 -16.15
C LEU A 343 9.46 -1.99 -16.00
N ILE A 344 10.42 -1.59 -15.17
CA ILE A 344 11.63 -2.35 -14.89
C ILE A 344 11.65 -2.65 -13.40
N PHE A 345 11.46 -3.93 -13.03
CA PHE A 345 11.43 -4.38 -11.64
C PHE A 345 12.77 -5.02 -11.29
N ILE A 346 13.44 -4.48 -10.26
CA ILE A 346 14.79 -4.88 -9.84
C ILE A 346 14.79 -5.18 -8.35
N GLY A 347 15.36 -6.32 -7.95
CA GLY A 347 15.56 -6.59 -6.53
C GLY A 347 16.36 -7.87 -6.27
N PRO A 348 17.22 -7.90 -5.25
CA PRO A 348 17.88 -9.13 -4.81
C PRO A 348 16.88 -10.17 -4.27
N GLU A 349 15.76 -9.71 -3.72
CA GLU A 349 14.69 -10.54 -3.17
C GLU A 349 13.53 -10.78 -4.15
N LEU A 350 13.61 -10.24 -5.37
CA LEU A 350 12.61 -10.47 -6.40
C LEU A 350 12.67 -11.94 -6.84
N ARG A 351 11.69 -12.73 -6.40
CA ARG A 351 11.50 -14.13 -6.75
C ARG A 351 10.33 -14.26 -7.71
N LEU A 352 10.61 -14.68 -8.94
CA LEU A 352 9.58 -14.92 -9.94
C LEU A 352 8.97 -16.32 -9.75
N PRO A 353 7.68 -16.52 -10.04
CA PRO A 353 7.08 -17.84 -10.07
C PRO A 353 7.73 -18.71 -11.16
N ALA A 354 7.63 -20.03 -11.04
CA ALA A 354 8.18 -21.00 -11.98
C ALA A 354 7.34 -21.10 -13.26
N VAL A 355 7.22 -19.97 -13.98
CA VAL A 355 6.44 -19.79 -15.20
C VAL A 355 7.34 -19.14 -16.25
N PRO A 356 7.17 -19.44 -17.56
CA PRO A 356 7.94 -18.81 -18.62
C PRO A 356 7.94 -17.28 -18.53
N LEU A 357 9.12 -16.67 -18.64
CA LEU A 357 9.30 -15.22 -18.46
C LEU A 357 8.47 -14.38 -19.45
N ASN A 358 8.34 -14.85 -20.69
CA ASN A 358 7.54 -14.19 -21.73
C ASN A 358 6.07 -14.03 -21.30
N LEU A 359 5.52 -15.02 -20.60
CA LEU A 359 4.14 -14.97 -20.09
C LEU A 359 4.03 -14.02 -18.88
N LEU A 360 5.03 -13.99 -18.01
CA LEU A 360 5.06 -13.06 -16.87
C LEU A 360 5.20 -11.60 -17.30
N THR A 361 5.85 -11.35 -18.43
CA THR A 361 6.00 -10.01 -19.01
C THR A 361 4.85 -9.61 -19.93
N ALA A 362 3.96 -10.54 -20.28
CA ALA A 362 2.81 -10.26 -21.12
C ALA A 362 1.74 -9.53 -20.31
N VAL A 363 1.51 -8.26 -20.64
CA VAL A 363 0.41 -7.47 -20.07
C VAL A 363 -0.73 -7.48 -21.08
N LYS A 364 -1.89 -8.00 -20.71
CA LYS A 364 -3.09 -7.92 -21.55
C LYS A 364 -3.49 -6.45 -21.69
N ILE A 365 -3.48 -5.95 -22.91
CA ILE A 365 -3.88 -4.59 -23.28
C ILE A 365 -5.25 -4.66 -23.98
N CYS A 366 -6.14 -3.72 -23.72
CA CYS A 366 -7.44 -3.65 -24.38
C CYS A 366 -7.31 -3.36 -25.88
N SER A 367 -8.34 -3.72 -26.65
CA SER A 367 -8.38 -3.56 -28.11
C SER A 367 -8.19 -2.10 -28.56
N ALA A 368 -8.76 -1.14 -27.81
CA ALA A 368 -8.58 0.27 -28.08
C ALA A 368 -7.10 0.67 -27.97
N CYS A 369 -6.44 0.39 -26.85
CA CYS A 369 -5.01 0.67 -26.66
C CYS A 369 -4.13 -0.04 -27.69
N LYS A 370 -4.42 -1.31 -28.02
CA LYS A 370 -3.74 -2.04 -29.11
C LYS A 370 -3.88 -1.31 -30.45
N SER A 371 -5.10 -0.89 -30.83
CA SER A 371 -5.36 -0.18 -32.10
C SER A 371 -4.66 1.17 -32.20
N PHE A 372 -4.45 1.86 -31.07
CA PHE A 372 -3.69 3.11 -31.00
C PHE A 372 -2.17 2.89 -30.91
N GLY A 373 -1.69 1.64 -31.02
CA GLY A 373 -0.27 1.29 -30.94
C GLY A 373 0.34 1.54 -29.56
N ARG A 374 -0.47 1.49 -28.49
CA ARG A 374 -0.02 1.70 -27.11
C ARG A 374 0.34 0.36 -26.46
N CYS A 375 1.33 0.36 -25.57
CA CYS A 375 1.78 -0.85 -24.88
C CYS A 375 2.35 -0.60 -23.48
N VAL A 376 2.27 -1.64 -22.65
CA VAL A 376 2.99 -1.75 -21.37
C VAL A 376 4.05 -2.84 -21.53
N ASN A 377 5.32 -2.46 -21.46
CA ASN A 377 6.45 -3.39 -21.53
C ASN A 377 7.03 -3.63 -20.13
N VAL A 378 7.22 -4.89 -19.77
CA VAL A 378 7.72 -5.29 -18.46
C VAL A 378 9.05 -6.01 -18.58
N SER A 379 9.97 -5.72 -17.66
CA SER A 379 11.23 -6.44 -17.52
C SER A 379 11.54 -6.71 -16.06
N PHE A 380 12.03 -7.92 -15.78
CA PHE A 380 12.38 -8.38 -14.44
C PHE A 380 13.88 -8.63 -14.34
N HIS A 381 14.47 -8.16 -13.24
CA HIS A 381 15.86 -8.41 -12.88
C HIS A 381 15.96 -9.05 -11.49
N PRO A 382 15.58 -10.34 -11.37
CA PRO A 382 15.59 -11.07 -10.11
C PRO A 382 17.02 -11.31 -9.60
N GLY A 383 17.19 -11.33 -8.28
CA GLY A 383 18.49 -11.59 -7.65
C GLY A 383 19.54 -10.49 -7.89
N LYS A 384 19.14 -9.32 -8.40
CA LYS A 384 20.06 -8.27 -8.83
C LYS A 384 19.92 -7.02 -7.99
N PHE A 385 21.05 -6.51 -7.49
CA PHE A 385 21.09 -5.18 -6.90
C PHE A 385 21.00 -4.08 -7.96
N TYR A 386 20.35 -2.97 -7.62
CA TYR A 386 20.17 -1.85 -8.54
C TYR A 386 21.50 -1.25 -9.04
N HIS A 387 22.48 -1.08 -8.16
CA HIS A 387 23.79 -0.57 -8.55
C HIS A 387 24.53 -1.46 -9.56
N ASN A 388 24.29 -2.77 -9.54
CA ASN A 388 24.80 -3.70 -10.57
C ASN A 388 23.96 -3.66 -11.84
N PHE A 389 22.66 -3.37 -11.74
CA PHE A 389 21.80 -3.14 -12.90
C PHE A 389 22.22 -1.89 -13.68
N CYS A 390 22.51 -0.77 -13.01
CA CYS A 390 22.99 0.47 -13.61
C CYS A 390 24.25 0.29 -14.48
N ARG A 391 25.11 -0.66 -14.14
CA ARG A 391 26.36 -0.96 -14.87
C ARG A 391 26.17 -1.93 -16.03
N SER A 392 24.98 -2.49 -16.20
CA SER A 392 24.72 -3.51 -17.21
C SER A 392 24.23 -2.90 -18.52
N LYS A 393 24.43 -3.61 -19.63
CA LYS A 393 23.97 -3.19 -20.97
C LYS A 393 22.44 -3.06 -21.11
N GLN A 394 21.70 -3.58 -20.14
CA GLN A 394 20.23 -3.53 -20.09
C GLN A 394 19.72 -2.24 -19.41
N PHE A 395 20.62 -1.41 -18.85
CA PHE A 395 20.23 -0.16 -18.22
C PHE A 395 19.67 0.82 -19.25
N ILE A 396 18.46 1.27 -18.99
CA ILE A 396 17.82 2.39 -19.69
C ILE A 396 17.64 3.48 -18.63
N LYS A 397 17.92 4.74 -18.95
CA LYS A 397 17.69 5.83 -17.99
C LYS A 397 16.17 5.91 -17.70
N PRO A 398 15.73 5.84 -16.43
CA PRO A 398 14.32 5.96 -16.10
C PRO A 398 13.86 7.42 -16.21
N HIS A 399 12.56 7.63 -16.23
CA HIS A 399 11.94 8.94 -16.00
C HIS A 399 11.59 9.13 -14.52
N LEU A 400 11.31 8.04 -13.81
CA LEU A 400 11.00 8.01 -12.38
C LEU A 400 11.54 6.72 -11.76
N VAL A 401 12.12 6.83 -10.58
CA VAL A 401 12.48 5.67 -9.74
C VAL A 401 11.47 5.57 -8.59
N CYS A 402 11.00 4.37 -8.29
CA CYS A 402 10.10 4.10 -7.18
C CYS A 402 10.71 3.05 -6.24
N LEU A 403 10.64 3.31 -4.94
CA LEU A 403 10.97 2.37 -3.87
C LEU A 403 9.77 2.27 -2.93
N PHE A 404 9.11 1.12 -2.91
CA PHE A 404 7.89 0.94 -2.16
C PHE A 404 8.17 0.25 -0.81
N ASN A 405 8.02 1.02 0.27
CA ASN A 405 8.31 0.60 1.65
C ASN A 405 9.69 -0.09 1.82
N PRO A 406 10.79 0.49 1.32
CA PRO A 406 12.07 -0.20 1.18
C PRO A 406 12.83 -0.45 2.49
N GLY A 407 12.60 0.35 3.54
CA GLY A 407 13.36 0.23 4.79
C GLY A 407 14.84 0.60 4.62
N LEU A 408 15.17 1.66 3.87
CA LEU A 408 16.55 2.09 3.59
C LEU A 408 17.33 2.40 4.87
N TYR A 409 16.63 2.89 5.90
CA TYR A 409 17.23 3.20 7.21
C TYR A 409 17.77 1.96 7.96
N ARG A 410 17.46 0.73 7.51
CA ARG A 410 17.91 -0.51 8.16
C ARG A 410 19.30 -0.90 7.68
N GLU A 411 20.21 -1.09 8.63
CA GLU A 411 21.61 -1.50 8.34
C GLU A 411 21.79 -3.04 8.29
N THR A 412 20.75 -3.80 8.62
CA THR A 412 20.73 -5.27 8.60
C THR A 412 19.66 -5.74 7.63
N GLY A 413 19.90 -5.52 6.33
CA GLY A 413 19.00 -5.89 5.25
C GLY A 413 19.31 -7.27 4.68
N PHE A 414 19.57 -7.31 3.37
CA PHE A 414 19.82 -8.53 2.62
C PHE A 414 21.02 -9.33 3.19
N GLU A 415 20.79 -10.60 3.53
CA GLU A 415 21.79 -11.50 4.13
C GLU A 415 22.48 -10.91 5.39
N GLY A 416 21.77 -10.06 6.13
CA GLY A 416 22.29 -9.43 7.35
C GLY A 416 23.29 -8.31 7.09
N ARG A 417 23.36 -7.78 5.87
CA ARG A 417 24.28 -6.71 5.47
C ARG A 417 23.51 -5.48 4.99
N ASP A 418 24.18 -4.33 5.08
CA ASP A 418 23.69 -3.10 4.47
C ASP A 418 24.14 -3.00 3.00
N THR A 419 23.20 -3.18 2.08
CA THR A 419 23.42 -3.07 0.63
C THR A 419 22.90 -1.76 0.04
N TRP A 420 22.27 -0.91 0.86
CA TRP A 420 21.62 0.32 0.39
C TRP A 420 22.57 1.45 0.00
N PRO A 421 23.72 1.70 0.65
CA PRO A 421 24.56 2.86 0.36
C PRO A 421 24.95 3.01 -1.10
N GLU A 422 25.27 1.90 -1.78
CA GLU A 422 25.65 1.93 -3.19
C GLU A 422 24.43 2.14 -4.09
N THR A 423 23.31 1.48 -3.80
CA THR A 423 22.03 1.68 -4.50
C THR A 423 21.55 3.12 -4.41
N ILE A 424 21.64 3.73 -3.21
CA ILE A 424 21.28 5.14 -2.96
C ILE A 424 22.12 6.07 -3.83
N ARG A 425 23.44 5.87 -3.86
CA ARG A 425 24.32 6.64 -4.74
C ARG A 425 23.92 6.50 -6.20
N GLU A 426 23.67 5.28 -6.68
CA GLU A 426 23.37 5.06 -8.10
C GLU A 426 22.01 5.62 -8.53
N PHE A 427 20.94 5.48 -7.73
CA PHE A 427 19.67 6.10 -8.12
C PHE A 427 19.73 7.63 -8.05
N CYS A 428 20.43 8.23 -7.08
CA CYS A 428 20.56 9.68 -7.00
C CYS A 428 21.40 10.25 -8.16
N LYS A 429 22.46 9.56 -8.59
CA LYS A 429 23.28 9.94 -9.76
C LYS A 429 22.50 10.03 -11.07
N THR A 430 21.36 9.35 -11.18
CA THR A 430 20.51 9.46 -12.38
C THR A 430 19.89 10.85 -12.54
N GLN A 431 19.81 11.62 -11.45
CA GLN A 431 19.21 12.96 -11.37
C GLN A 431 17.74 13.02 -11.78
N VAL A 432 17.05 11.88 -11.78
CA VAL A 432 15.60 11.81 -12.00
C VAL A 432 14.87 11.81 -10.67
N PRO A 433 13.57 12.12 -10.63
CA PRO A 433 12.78 11.98 -9.41
C PRO A 433 12.82 10.55 -8.86
N VAL A 434 12.85 10.45 -7.54
CA VAL A 434 12.82 9.20 -6.78
C VAL A 434 11.69 9.29 -5.77
N CYS A 435 10.65 8.47 -5.95
CA CYS A 435 9.57 8.29 -4.99
C CYS A 435 9.95 7.20 -4.00
N VAL A 436 9.86 7.51 -2.71
CA VAL A 436 10.09 6.56 -1.62
C VAL A 436 8.83 6.54 -0.75
N THR A 437 8.32 5.34 -0.45
CA THR A 437 7.17 5.19 0.46
C THR A 437 7.55 4.49 1.77
N SER A 438 6.70 4.57 2.79
CA SER A 438 6.89 3.84 4.05
C SER A 438 5.57 3.45 4.72
N TYR A 439 5.62 2.50 5.65
CA TYR A 439 4.43 2.01 6.36
C TYR A 439 3.92 2.99 7.42
N THR A 440 4.79 3.84 7.97
CA THR A 440 4.44 4.73 9.09
C THR A 440 5.03 6.13 8.96
N LYS A 441 4.41 7.08 9.69
CA LYS A 441 4.87 8.47 9.81
C LYS A 441 6.28 8.58 10.37
N HIS A 442 6.71 7.59 11.15
CA HIS A 442 8.01 7.57 11.82
C HIS A 442 9.12 7.00 10.93
N GLU A 443 8.77 6.17 9.95
CA GLU A 443 9.74 5.56 9.04
C GLU A 443 10.17 6.50 7.93
N ILE A 444 9.24 7.20 7.27
CA ILE A 444 9.57 8.02 6.10
C ILE A 444 10.63 9.12 6.38
N PRO A 445 10.68 9.79 7.55
CA PRO A 445 11.75 10.74 7.84
C PRO A 445 13.09 10.04 8.05
N ARG A 446 13.11 8.80 8.57
CA ARG A 446 14.33 8.00 8.71
C ARG A 446 14.88 7.59 7.35
N GLU A 447 14.01 7.27 6.39
CA GLU A 447 14.41 7.05 4.99
C GLU A 447 15.11 8.29 4.44
N MET A 448 14.52 9.48 4.63
CA MET A 448 15.09 10.73 4.13
C MET A 448 16.42 11.08 4.80
N ILE A 449 16.52 10.90 6.12
CA ILE A 449 17.78 11.09 6.87
C ILE A 449 18.85 10.15 6.33
N ARG A 450 18.50 8.87 6.09
CA ARG A 450 19.44 7.89 5.56
C ARG A 450 19.96 8.30 4.19
N ILE A 451 19.09 8.69 3.27
CA ILE A 451 19.51 9.14 1.94
C ILE A 451 20.42 10.37 2.02
N LYS A 452 20.00 11.40 2.78
CA LYS A 452 20.75 12.65 2.98
C LYS A 452 22.11 12.43 3.66
N SER A 453 22.26 11.36 4.44
CA SER A 453 23.56 10.98 5.04
C SER A 453 24.58 10.42 4.03
N ILE A 454 24.11 9.96 2.86
CA ILE A 454 24.95 9.29 1.85
C ILE A 454 25.27 10.20 0.67
N ILE A 455 24.32 11.04 0.25
CA ILE A 455 24.46 11.90 -0.93
C ILE A 455 23.57 13.14 -0.81
N ASP A 456 24.01 14.25 -1.41
CA ASP A 456 23.22 15.48 -1.45
C ASP A 456 22.04 15.35 -2.42
N VAL A 457 20.87 15.75 -1.94
CA VAL A 457 19.59 15.62 -2.64
C VAL A 457 18.75 16.87 -2.45
N GLU A 458 17.95 17.17 -3.46
CA GLU A 458 16.83 18.10 -3.39
C GLU A 458 15.57 17.34 -2.97
N THR A 459 14.83 17.84 -1.98
CA THR A 459 13.48 17.33 -1.70
C THR A 459 12.50 18.01 -2.66
N ILE A 460 11.78 17.22 -3.48
CA ILE A 460 10.68 17.70 -4.33
C ILE A 460 9.37 17.70 -3.55
N LEU A 461 9.13 16.64 -2.77
CA LEU A 461 7.98 16.48 -1.90
C LEU A 461 8.46 16.03 -0.52
N GLU A 462 8.22 16.86 0.49
CA GLU A 462 8.53 16.52 1.88
C GLU A 462 7.67 15.35 2.37
N PRO A 463 8.13 14.60 3.39
CA PRO A 463 7.40 13.43 3.88
C PRO A 463 5.96 13.75 4.29
N GLU A 464 4.99 13.12 3.62
CA GLU A 464 3.57 13.31 3.89
C GLU A 464 2.76 12.04 3.65
N LYS A 465 1.47 12.07 4.02
CA LYS A 465 0.56 10.93 3.84
C LYS A 465 0.30 10.74 2.36
N ASN A 466 0.41 9.52 1.87
CA ASN A 466 0.12 9.20 0.48
C ASN A 466 -1.40 9.13 0.25
N PRO A 467 -1.96 9.97 -0.64
CA PRO A 467 -3.38 9.92 -0.97
C PRO A 467 -3.84 8.57 -1.57
N PHE A 468 -2.90 7.82 -2.14
CA PHE A 468 -3.13 6.55 -2.83
C PHE A 468 -2.49 5.37 -2.09
N ALA A 469 -2.25 5.50 -0.79
CA ALA A 469 -1.91 4.37 0.06
C ALA A 469 -2.98 3.28 -0.02
N SER A 470 -2.58 2.02 0.17
CA SER A 470 -3.58 0.98 0.39
C SER A 470 -4.34 1.27 1.67
N ILE A 471 -5.67 1.14 1.63
CA ILE A 471 -6.54 1.20 2.81
C ILE A 471 -6.80 -0.19 3.40
N LYS A 472 -6.10 -1.23 2.92
CA LYS A 472 -6.16 -2.57 3.51
C LYS A 472 -5.24 -2.60 4.74
N PRO A 473 -5.79 -2.77 5.96
CA PRO A 473 -4.96 -2.84 7.15
C PRO A 473 -4.24 -4.19 7.25
N ASP A 474 -2.97 -4.14 7.61
CA ASP A 474 -2.17 -5.27 8.04
C ASP A 474 -1.69 -5.05 9.48
N ARG A 475 -1.44 -6.12 10.24
CA ARG A 475 -0.90 -5.96 11.59
C ARG A 475 0.55 -5.52 11.56
N ASN A 476 0.87 -4.54 12.40
CA ASN A 476 2.25 -4.21 12.69
C ASN A 476 2.82 -5.22 13.67
N PHE A 477 4.09 -5.58 13.52
CA PHE A 477 4.83 -6.37 14.51
C PHE A 477 5.99 -5.57 15.11
N VAL A 478 6.48 -4.57 14.38
CA VAL A 478 7.73 -3.87 14.70
C VAL A 478 7.51 -2.80 15.76
N SER A 479 6.40 -2.08 15.69
CA SER A 479 6.07 -0.97 16.58
C SER A 479 4.57 -0.95 16.88
N ASP A 480 4.03 -2.13 17.18
CA ASP A 480 2.60 -2.35 17.41
C ASP A 480 2.08 -1.76 18.73
N ASP A 481 2.98 -1.31 19.60
CA ASP A 481 2.68 -0.51 20.77
C ASP A 481 2.22 0.91 20.43
N ALA A 482 2.76 1.50 19.36
CA ALA A 482 2.43 2.84 18.89
C ALA A 482 1.50 2.85 17.67
N VAL A 483 1.72 1.93 16.74
CA VAL A 483 1.03 1.82 15.46
C VAL A 483 0.64 0.35 15.27
N PRO A 484 -0.52 -0.11 15.79
CA PRO A 484 -0.89 -1.52 15.78
C PRO A 484 -1.23 -2.06 14.39
N LEU A 485 -1.65 -1.18 13.47
CA LEU A 485 -1.96 -1.51 12.08
C LEU A 485 -1.09 -0.67 11.14
N ILE A 486 -0.61 -1.29 10.07
CA ILE A 486 0.17 -0.67 9.00
C ILE A 486 -0.58 -0.77 7.68
N TYR A 487 -0.23 0.15 6.79
CA TYR A 487 -0.80 0.26 5.46
C TYR A 487 0.34 0.31 4.45
N LYS A 488 0.18 -0.38 3.32
CA LYS A 488 1.19 -0.36 2.26
C LYS A 488 1.22 1.03 1.61
N ASN A 489 2.42 1.57 1.44
CA ASN A 489 2.67 2.89 0.87
C ASN A 489 1.98 4.04 1.62
N TYR A 490 1.90 3.97 2.95
CA TYR A 490 1.08 4.89 3.74
C TYR A 490 1.57 6.34 3.72
N TYR A 491 2.89 6.52 3.69
CA TYR A 491 3.55 7.81 3.54
C TYR A 491 4.44 7.78 2.31
N LEU A 492 4.68 8.95 1.71
CA LEU A 492 5.67 9.11 0.65
C LEU A 492 6.53 10.35 0.86
N ALA A 493 7.67 10.37 0.16
CA ALA A 493 8.47 11.55 -0.13
C ALA A 493 9.03 11.43 -1.54
N ILE A 494 9.33 12.56 -2.18
CA ILE A 494 9.94 12.58 -3.51
C ILE A 494 11.21 13.42 -3.43
N ILE A 495 12.31 12.87 -3.92
CA ILE A 495 13.62 13.53 -3.93
C ILE A 495 14.25 13.48 -5.33
N ARG A 496 15.32 14.23 -5.53
CA ARG A 496 16.19 14.16 -6.72
C ARG A 496 17.64 14.36 -6.30
N GLY A 497 18.56 13.58 -6.87
CA GLY A 497 19.99 13.79 -6.64
C GLY A 497 20.46 15.13 -7.21
N LYS A 498 21.32 15.85 -6.47
CA LYS A 498 21.94 17.08 -6.98
C LYS A 498 23.07 16.77 -7.96
N SER A 499 23.34 17.73 -8.86
CA SER A 499 24.42 17.65 -9.85
C SER A 499 25.80 17.88 -9.25
#